data_AF-A0A947R7K6-F1
#
_entry.id   AF-A0A947R7K6-F1
#
_cell.length_a   1.000
_cell.length_b   1.000
_cell.length_c   1.000
_cell.angle_alpha   90.00
_cell.angle_beta   90.00
_cell.angle_gamma   90.00
#
_symmetry.space_group_name_H-M   'P 1'
#
loop_
_entity.id
_entity.type
_entity.pdbx_description
1 polymer ?
#
loop_
_entity_poly.entity_id
_entity_poly.type
_entity_poly.pdbx_seq_one_letter_code
_entity_poly.pdbx_strand_id
1 'polypeptide(L)'
;MKDKYLNEIRTRLEIYNISPSELNEIIADFEQMYNDGVDKGLNHDAIVDYLGSPEKLVRELSENYTLKTEVHSGKRNRIVALMPFITTAAFMLLGFLANAWNPGWLVFLLIPVVAILVNVKERGFEKLTALSPFIAVTSFILLGVYLDAWNPGWLVFFIIPIFGMLTSRNFWKSFGFIAMILITCGIYLYIGYTTGQWGRGALAFILLFIYGVLTRGIQVSFNFKKDKNSIWVILTVILTIVIYLLFGFLYDTWAYLWMAFLLIPMVTIITNVKDKNRIVALMPFISTIIFFSLGFFFGWWTLSWLAFLLIPAVAILKNA
;
A
#
# COMPACT_ATOMS: atom_id res chain seq x y z
N MET A 1 -12.55 -46.05 5.17
CA MET A 1 -13.11 -44.90 4.40
C MET A 1 -12.61 -43.58 4.96
N LYS A 2 -12.76 -43.33 6.27
CA LYS A 2 -12.12 -42.23 7.02
C LYS A 2 -10.63 -42.04 6.69
N ASP A 3 -9.81 -43.07 6.88
CA ASP A 3 -8.36 -42.95 6.70
C ASP A 3 -7.96 -42.58 5.26
N LYS A 4 -8.73 -43.07 4.28
CA LYS A 4 -8.52 -42.73 2.86
C LYS A 4 -8.81 -41.23 2.61
N TYR A 5 -9.88 -40.71 3.19
CA TYR A 5 -10.27 -39.30 3.08
C TYR A 5 -9.25 -38.37 3.76
N LEU A 6 -8.85 -38.66 5.00
CA LEU A 6 -7.87 -37.86 5.74
C LEU A 6 -6.48 -37.91 5.07
N ASN A 7 -6.06 -39.07 4.58
CA ASN A 7 -4.77 -39.20 3.91
C ASN A 7 -4.73 -38.44 2.56
N GLU A 8 -5.86 -38.35 1.86
CA GLU A 8 -5.97 -37.55 0.64
C GLU A 8 -5.87 -36.05 0.91
N ILE A 9 -6.47 -35.54 1.99
CA ILE A 9 -6.29 -34.16 2.46
C ILE A 9 -4.82 -33.91 2.81
N ARG A 10 -4.20 -34.80 3.60
CA ARG A 10 -2.78 -34.69 3.99
C ARG A 10 -1.86 -34.62 2.77
N THR A 11 -2.00 -35.56 1.83
CA THR A 11 -1.16 -35.62 0.63
C THR A 11 -1.28 -34.35 -0.21
N ARG A 12 -2.49 -33.78 -0.30
CA ARG A 12 -2.74 -32.55 -1.05
C ARG A 12 -2.30 -31.28 -0.31
N LEU A 13 -2.27 -31.28 1.02
CA LEU A 13 -1.73 -30.17 1.82
C LEU A 13 -0.20 -30.19 1.91
N GLU A 14 0.43 -31.35 1.74
CA GLU A 14 1.89 -31.50 1.82
C GLU A 14 2.68 -30.69 0.78
N ILE A 15 2.06 -30.26 -0.32
CA ILE A 15 2.69 -29.40 -1.32
C ILE A 15 2.75 -27.93 -0.87
N TYR A 16 2.05 -27.55 0.19
CA TYR A 16 2.01 -26.20 0.77
C TYR A 16 2.97 -26.07 1.95
N ASN A 17 3.43 -24.85 2.22
CA ASN A 17 4.39 -24.51 3.28
C ASN A 17 3.71 -24.46 4.66
N ILE A 18 3.14 -25.58 5.06
CA ILE A 18 2.47 -25.78 6.36
C ILE A 18 3.48 -26.46 7.29
N SER A 19 3.58 -25.99 8.54
CA SER A 19 4.45 -26.63 9.52
C SER A 19 3.95 -28.05 9.85
N PRO A 20 4.83 -29.02 10.15
CA PRO A 20 4.39 -30.38 10.48
C PRO A 20 3.42 -30.45 11.67
N SER A 21 3.57 -29.56 12.65
CA SER A 21 2.65 -29.46 13.79
C SER A 21 1.26 -28.98 13.38
N GLU A 22 1.19 -27.91 12.59
CA GLU A 22 -0.06 -27.33 12.11
C GLU A 22 -0.79 -28.26 11.12
N LEU A 23 -0.04 -28.95 10.25
CA LEU A 23 -0.63 -29.98 9.38
C LEU A 23 -1.27 -31.11 10.21
N ASN A 24 -0.66 -31.49 11.33
CA ASN A 24 -1.23 -32.51 12.21
C ASN A 24 -2.43 -31.99 12.99
N GLU A 25 -2.43 -30.72 13.42
CA GLU A 25 -3.60 -30.09 14.05
C GLU A 25 -4.79 -30.03 13.08
N ILE A 26 -4.57 -29.57 11.85
CA ILE A 26 -5.62 -29.53 10.81
C ILE A 26 -6.20 -30.92 10.57
N ILE A 27 -5.36 -31.94 10.43
CA ILE A 27 -5.83 -33.32 10.22
C ILE A 27 -6.57 -33.86 11.45
N ALA A 28 -6.13 -33.52 12.66
CA ALA A 28 -6.79 -33.91 13.90
C ALA A 28 -8.19 -33.26 14.04
N ASP A 29 -8.35 -32.00 13.64
CA ASP A 29 -9.64 -31.31 13.63
C ASP A 29 -10.63 -32.01 12.67
N PHE A 30 -10.17 -32.34 11.45
CA PHE A 30 -11.00 -33.07 10.49
C PHE A 30 -11.30 -34.50 10.94
N GLU A 31 -10.35 -35.16 11.60
CA GLU A 31 -10.57 -36.46 12.19
C GLU A 31 -11.69 -36.41 13.25
N GLN A 32 -11.67 -35.39 14.12
CA GLN A 32 -12.69 -35.19 15.12
C GLN A 32 -14.06 -34.94 14.48
N MET A 33 -14.15 -34.03 13.51
CA MET A 33 -15.41 -33.75 12.81
C MET A 33 -15.96 -34.98 12.08
N TYR A 34 -15.07 -35.79 11.51
CA TYR A 34 -15.47 -37.04 10.87
C TYR A 34 -16.05 -38.03 11.90
N ASN A 35 -15.38 -38.20 13.05
CA ASN A 35 -15.85 -39.08 14.12
C ASN A 35 -17.22 -38.61 14.67
N ASP A 36 -17.41 -37.31 14.88
CA ASP A 36 -18.69 -36.73 15.31
C ASP A 36 -19.85 -37.05 14.33
N GLY A 37 -19.55 -37.11 13.03
CA GLY A 37 -20.51 -37.52 12.00
C GLY A 37 -20.87 -39.00 12.10
N VAL A 38 -19.88 -39.86 12.37
CA VAL A 38 -20.10 -41.30 12.59
C VAL A 38 -20.94 -41.52 13.84
N ASP A 39 -20.66 -40.80 14.92
CA ASP A 39 -21.40 -40.89 16.19
C ASP A 39 -22.86 -40.44 16.05
N LYS A 40 -23.15 -39.55 15.09
CA LYS A 40 -24.51 -39.14 14.69
C LYS A 40 -25.19 -40.14 13.74
N GLY A 41 -24.55 -41.27 13.42
CA GLY A 41 -25.07 -42.31 12.53
C GLY A 41 -25.05 -41.96 11.05
N LEU A 42 -24.26 -40.96 10.63
CA LEU A 42 -24.12 -40.59 9.22
C LEU A 42 -23.22 -41.60 8.49
N ASN A 43 -23.55 -41.86 7.22
CA ASN A 43 -22.69 -42.65 6.34
C ASN A 43 -21.54 -41.80 5.76
N HIS A 44 -20.55 -42.47 5.18
CA HIS A 44 -19.36 -41.80 4.62
C HIS A 44 -19.73 -40.68 3.64
N ASP A 45 -20.67 -40.92 2.73
CA ASP A 45 -21.03 -39.97 1.69
C ASP A 45 -21.72 -38.72 2.26
N ALA A 46 -22.59 -38.87 3.28
CA ALA A 46 -23.23 -37.75 3.96
C ALA A 46 -22.22 -36.92 4.78
N ILE A 47 -21.21 -37.56 5.37
CA ILE A 47 -20.14 -36.87 6.09
C ILE A 47 -19.27 -36.06 5.10
N VAL A 48 -18.95 -36.63 3.94
CA VAL A 48 -18.18 -35.94 2.88
C VAL A 48 -18.99 -34.79 2.28
N ASP A 49 -20.31 -34.91 2.13
CA ASP A 49 -21.16 -33.81 1.65
C ASP A 49 -21.22 -32.65 2.66
N TYR A 50 -21.21 -32.96 3.96
CA TYR A 50 -21.20 -31.97 5.04
C TYR A 50 -19.84 -31.27 5.20
N LEU A 51 -18.73 -32.04 5.17
CA LEU A 51 -17.38 -31.50 5.34
C LEU A 51 -16.81 -30.91 4.04
N GLY A 52 -17.27 -31.37 2.88
CA GLY A 52 -16.75 -31.03 1.57
C GLY A 52 -15.74 -32.05 1.04
N SER A 53 -15.57 -32.06 -0.29
CA SER A 53 -14.59 -32.93 -0.93
C SER A 53 -13.15 -32.52 -0.58
N PRO A 54 -12.19 -33.47 -0.55
CA PRO A 54 -10.79 -33.15 -0.26
C PRO A 54 -10.23 -32.04 -1.15
N GLU A 55 -10.63 -31.99 -2.43
CA GLU A 55 -10.24 -30.92 -3.36
C GLU A 55 -10.70 -29.54 -2.89
N LYS A 56 -11.97 -29.43 -2.49
CA LYS A 56 -12.59 -28.17 -2.12
C LYS A 56 -12.01 -27.65 -0.80
N LEU A 57 -11.85 -28.55 0.17
CA LEU A 57 -11.24 -28.24 1.46
C LEU A 57 -9.79 -27.78 1.32
N VAL A 58 -8.99 -28.52 0.55
CA VAL A 58 -7.60 -28.12 0.30
C VAL A 58 -7.55 -26.75 -0.38
N ARG A 59 -8.44 -26.47 -1.33
CA ARG A 59 -8.49 -25.17 -2.00
C ARG A 59 -8.83 -24.03 -1.03
N GLU A 60 -9.79 -24.23 -0.13
CA GLU A 60 -10.18 -23.22 0.86
C GLU A 60 -9.10 -23.00 1.93
N LEU A 61 -8.46 -24.09 2.39
CA LEU A 61 -7.37 -24.00 3.36
C LEU A 61 -6.10 -23.40 2.74
N SER A 62 -5.80 -23.76 1.48
CA SER A 62 -4.58 -23.34 0.82
C SER A 62 -4.55 -21.87 0.41
N GLU A 63 -5.67 -21.17 0.42
CA GLU A 63 -5.69 -19.70 0.21
C GLU A 63 -4.79 -18.96 1.21
N ASN A 64 -4.54 -19.55 2.38
CA ASN A 64 -3.69 -18.97 3.43
C ASN A 64 -2.23 -19.45 3.38
N TYR A 65 -1.87 -20.41 2.53
CA TYR A 65 -0.54 -21.03 2.51
C TYR A 65 0.12 -20.94 1.13
N THR A 66 1.41 -20.63 1.11
CA THR A 66 2.20 -20.64 -0.13
C THR A 66 2.63 -22.06 -0.49
N LEU A 67 2.79 -22.36 -1.78
CA LEU A 67 3.34 -23.65 -2.19
C LEU A 67 4.80 -23.79 -1.70
N LYS A 68 5.25 -24.98 -1.31
CA LYS A 68 6.66 -25.25 -0.95
C LYS A 68 7.63 -24.88 -2.08
N THR A 69 7.19 -24.99 -3.33
CA THR A 69 7.93 -24.54 -4.53
C THR A 69 7.99 -23.03 -4.69
N GLU A 70 7.16 -22.26 -3.98
CA GLU A 70 7.23 -20.80 -3.88
C GLU A 70 8.10 -20.31 -2.72
N VAL A 71 8.79 -21.19 -2.00
CA VAL A 71 9.95 -20.80 -1.19
C VAL A 71 11.04 -20.34 -2.16
N HIS A 72 10.96 -19.05 -2.48
CA HIS A 72 11.78 -18.32 -3.44
C HIS A 72 13.26 -18.70 -3.30
N SER A 73 13.84 -19.11 -4.44
CA SER A 73 15.26 -19.39 -4.62
C SER A 73 16.18 -18.50 -3.75
N GLY A 74 16.97 -19.12 -2.87
CA GLY A 74 17.82 -18.44 -1.87
C GLY A 74 18.89 -17.47 -2.41
N LYS A 75 19.02 -17.32 -3.74
CA LYS A 75 19.88 -16.30 -4.38
C LYS A 75 19.17 -14.96 -4.62
N ARG A 76 17.87 -14.95 -4.95
CA ARG A 76 17.11 -13.71 -5.22
C ARG A 76 16.96 -12.83 -3.99
N ASN A 77 16.57 -13.45 -2.88
CA ASN A 77 16.35 -12.73 -1.62
C ASN A 77 17.66 -12.20 -1.03
N ARG A 78 18.81 -12.81 -1.35
CA ARG A 78 20.12 -12.33 -0.90
C ARG A 78 20.45 -10.95 -1.49
N ILE A 79 20.16 -10.73 -2.78
CA ILE A 79 20.40 -9.42 -3.42
C ILE A 79 19.52 -8.37 -2.76
N VAL A 80 18.23 -8.66 -2.58
CA VAL A 80 17.27 -7.74 -1.94
C VAL A 80 17.70 -7.40 -0.50
N ALA A 81 18.16 -8.39 0.26
CA ALA A 81 18.63 -8.20 1.64
C ALA A 81 19.91 -7.35 1.73
N LEU A 82 20.75 -7.34 0.69
CA LEU A 82 21.97 -6.53 0.64
C LEU A 82 21.72 -5.09 0.19
N MET A 83 20.57 -4.77 -0.40
CA MET A 83 20.27 -3.45 -0.95
C MET A 83 20.42 -2.29 0.04
N PRO A 84 19.99 -2.38 1.32
CA PRO A 84 20.20 -1.29 2.27
C PRO A 84 21.68 -0.94 2.46
N PHE A 85 22.57 -1.95 2.51
CA PHE A 85 24.01 -1.73 2.64
C PHE A 85 24.62 -1.16 1.36
N ILE A 86 24.24 -1.71 0.20
CA ILE A 86 24.73 -1.23 -1.11
C ILE A 86 24.31 0.22 -1.35
N THR A 87 23.05 0.56 -1.09
CA THR A 87 22.54 1.92 -1.27
C THR A 87 23.13 2.91 -0.27
N THR A 88 23.36 2.51 0.98
CA THR A 88 24.07 3.32 1.97
C THR A 88 25.50 3.61 1.54
N ALA A 89 26.25 2.58 1.12
CA ALA A 89 27.61 2.75 0.63
C ALA A 89 27.65 3.67 -0.61
N ALA A 90 26.76 3.46 -1.57
CA ALA A 90 26.64 4.31 -2.75
C ALA A 90 26.28 5.77 -2.40
N PHE A 91 25.34 5.98 -1.48
CA PHE A 91 24.97 7.33 -1.01
C PHE A 91 26.17 8.04 -0.37
N MET A 92 26.93 7.37 0.48
CA MET A 92 28.13 7.93 1.11
C MET A 92 29.22 8.24 0.08
N LEU A 93 29.44 7.35 -0.90
CA LEU A 93 30.40 7.60 -1.98
C LEU A 93 30.01 8.80 -2.85
N LEU A 94 28.73 8.93 -3.21
CA LEU A 94 28.22 10.09 -3.96
C LEU A 94 28.37 11.39 -3.15
N GLY A 95 28.05 11.34 -1.85
CA GLY A 95 28.19 12.47 -0.95
C GLY A 95 29.64 12.93 -0.78
N PHE A 96 30.58 12.02 -0.53
CA PHE A 96 31.98 12.39 -0.29
C PHE A 96 32.77 12.69 -1.56
N LEU A 97 32.56 11.94 -2.66
CA LEU A 97 33.36 12.09 -3.87
C LEU A 97 32.83 13.19 -4.80
N ALA A 98 31.51 13.38 -4.83
CA ALA A 98 30.86 14.29 -5.78
C ALA A 98 30.06 15.41 -5.11
N ASN A 99 30.07 15.50 -3.76
CA ASN A 99 29.23 16.41 -2.97
C ASN A 99 27.73 16.31 -3.33
N ALA A 100 27.30 15.17 -3.86
CA ALA A 100 25.99 14.98 -4.45
C ALA A 100 24.96 14.48 -3.41
N TRP A 101 24.91 15.12 -2.23
CA TRP A 101 23.98 14.75 -1.16
C TRP A 101 22.52 14.91 -1.59
N ASN A 102 22.25 15.99 -2.34
CA ASN A 102 20.94 16.29 -2.91
C ASN A 102 21.08 16.40 -4.44
N PRO A 103 20.40 15.56 -5.25
CA PRO A 103 19.38 14.57 -4.88
C PRO A 103 19.95 13.15 -4.68
N GLY A 104 21.21 12.97 -4.26
CA GLY A 104 21.84 11.64 -4.17
C GLY A 104 21.15 10.63 -3.25
N TRP A 105 20.31 11.08 -2.32
CA TRP A 105 19.44 10.20 -1.53
C TRP A 105 18.46 9.36 -2.38
N LEU A 106 18.20 9.75 -3.64
CA LEU A 106 17.38 8.97 -4.59
C LEU A 106 17.90 7.54 -4.78
N VAL A 107 19.19 7.28 -4.52
CA VAL A 107 19.77 5.93 -4.55
C VAL A 107 19.05 4.96 -3.61
N PHE A 108 18.45 5.42 -2.50
CA PHE A 108 17.68 4.56 -1.60
C PHE A 108 16.41 3.99 -2.26
N LEU A 109 15.88 4.63 -3.31
CA LEU A 109 14.75 4.07 -4.08
C LEU A 109 15.13 2.77 -4.81
N LEU A 110 16.43 2.46 -4.95
CA LEU A 110 16.86 1.17 -5.50
C LEU A 110 16.46 -0.02 -4.62
N ILE A 111 16.24 0.17 -3.31
CA ILE A 111 15.83 -0.91 -2.41
C ILE A 111 14.50 -1.54 -2.88
N PRO A 112 13.38 -0.78 -2.94
CA PRO A 112 12.12 -1.32 -3.43
C PRO A 112 12.15 -1.64 -4.94
N VAL A 113 12.89 -0.88 -5.75
CA VAL A 113 13.02 -1.16 -7.20
C VAL A 113 13.65 -2.53 -7.44
N VAL A 114 14.76 -2.85 -6.79
CA VAL A 114 15.40 -4.16 -6.94
C VAL A 114 14.51 -5.26 -6.38
N ALA A 115 13.82 -5.04 -5.27
CA ALA A 115 12.84 -5.99 -4.74
C ALA A 115 11.76 -6.32 -5.78
N ILE A 116 11.19 -5.31 -6.44
CA ILE A 116 10.21 -5.49 -7.53
C ILE A 116 10.83 -6.21 -8.72
N LEU A 117 12.01 -5.78 -9.17
CA LEU A 117 12.69 -6.37 -10.33
C LEU A 117 12.97 -7.86 -10.15
N VAL A 118 13.26 -8.26 -8.91
CA VAL A 118 13.63 -9.62 -8.54
C VAL A 118 12.42 -10.49 -8.22
N ASN A 119 11.42 -9.96 -7.51
CA ASN A 119 10.32 -10.77 -6.95
C ASN A 119 9.06 -10.81 -7.83
N VAL A 120 8.80 -9.77 -8.62
CA VAL A 120 7.64 -9.71 -9.53
C VAL A 120 7.91 -10.62 -10.74
N LYS A 121 7.07 -11.65 -10.91
CA LYS A 121 7.18 -12.67 -11.97
C LYS A 121 6.61 -12.15 -13.30
N GLU A 122 5.70 -11.21 -13.20
CA GLU A 122 5.00 -10.51 -14.26
C GLU A 122 5.98 -9.84 -15.24
N ARG A 123 5.61 -9.81 -16.54
CA ARG A 123 6.43 -9.24 -17.61
C ARG A 123 5.68 -8.11 -18.32
N GLY A 124 6.42 -7.22 -18.97
CA GLY A 124 5.83 -6.13 -19.75
C GLY A 124 5.23 -5.02 -18.89
N PHE A 125 4.01 -4.58 -19.23
CA PHE A 125 3.36 -3.41 -18.62
C PHE A 125 3.02 -3.58 -17.14
N GLU A 126 2.78 -4.80 -16.67
CA GLU A 126 2.52 -5.09 -15.25
C GLU A 126 3.73 -4.71 -14.37
N LYS A 127 4.93 -5.12 -14.80
CA LYS A 127 6.18 -4.79 -14.11
C LYS A 127 6.50 -3.30 -14.19
N LEU A 128 6.24 -2.66 -15.34
CA LEU A 128 6.40 -1.22 -15.50
C LEU A 128 5.43 -0.44 -14.61
N THR A 129 4.20 -0.93 -14.42
CA THR A 129 3.22 -0.32 -13.51
C THR A 129 3.74 -0.34 -12.07
N ALA A 130 4.32 -1.47 -11.63
CA ALA A 130 4.93 -1.57 -10.30
C ALA A 130 6.15 -0.64 -10.11
N LEU A 131 6.95 -0.44 -11.16
CA LEU A 131 8.13 0.45 -11.12
C LEU A 131 7.78 1.93 -11.29
N SER A 132 6.61 2.23 -11.84
CA SER A 132 6.20 3.57 -12.24
C SER A 132 6.28 4.64 -11.15
N PRO A 133 5.96 4.38 -9.86
CA PRO A 133 6.07 5.41 -8.84
C PRO A 133 7.53 5.81 -8.58
N PHE A 134 8.46 4.86 -8.62
CA PHE A 134 9.88 5.12 -8.41
C PHE A 134 10.49 5.88 -9.59
N ILE A 135 10.10 5.52 -10.82
CA ILE A 135 10.47 6.25 -12.03
C ILE A 135 9.94 7.68 -11.95
N ALA A 136 8.66 7.86 -11.61
CA ALA A 136 8.02 9.16 -11.52
C ALA A 136 8.66 10.07 -10.46
N VAL A 137 8.90 9.56 -9.25
CA VAL A 137 9.57 10.32 -8.18
C VAL A 137 10.99 10.69 -8.59
N THR A 138 11.75 9.75 -9.14
CA THR A 138 13.13 10.01 -9.60
C THR A 138 13.14 11.10 -10.66
N SER A 139 12.34 10.96 -11.71
CA SER A 139 12.22 11.95 -12.78
C SER A 139 11.74 13.31 -12.26
N PHE A 140 10.73 13.34 -11.39
CA PHE A 140 10.21 14.59 -10.81
C PHE A 140 11.28 15.36 -10.04
N ILE A 141 12.04 14.68 -9.17
CA ILE A 141 13.12 15.30 -8.40
C ILE A 141 14.24 15.78 -9.31
N LEU A 142 14.65 15.00 -10.33
CA LEU A 142 15.68 15.42 -11.27
C LEU A 142 15.25 16.64 -12.10
N LEU A 143 14.00 16.65 -12.59
CA LEU A 143 13.44 17.80 -13.31
C LEU A 143 13.37 19.04 -12.42
N GLY A 144 12.93 18.89 -11.17
CA GLY A 144 12.86 19.99 -10.20
C GLY A 144 14.23 20.55 -9.83
N VAL A 145 15.21 19.69 -9.53
CA VAL A 145 16.53 20.12 -9.06
C VAL A 145 17.39 20.69 -10.19
N TYR A 146 17.39 20.07 -11.38
CA TYR A 146 18.30 20.47 -12.46
C TYR A 146 17.69 21.45 -13.46
N LEU A 147 16.35 21.47 -13.62
CA LEU A 147 15.67 22.32 -14.60
C LEU A 147 14.68 23.31 -13.96
N ASP A 148 14.60 23.37 -12.62
CA ASP A 148 13.61 24.13 -11.86
C ASP A 148 12.15 23.87 -12.29
N ALA A 149 11.92 22.69 -12.88
CA ALA A 149 10.69 22.34 -13.55
C ALA A 149 9.66 21.72 -12.58
N TRP A 150 9.46 22.30 -11.40
CA TRP A 150 8.55 21.76 -10.38
C TRP A 150 7.08 21.77 -10.83
N ASN A 151 6.65 22.88 -11.43
CA ASN A 151 5.27 23.05 -11.90
C ASN A 151 4.92 22.19 -13.11
N PRO A 152 5.72 22.11 -14.18
CA PRO A 152 5.43 21.18 -15.28
C PRO A 152 5.87 19.74 -14.97
N GLY A 153 6.84 19.53 -14.09
CA GLY A 153 7.46 18.23 -13.83
C GLY A 153 6.56 17.25 -13.10
N TRP A 154 5.59 17.70 -12.31
CA TRP A 154 4.67 16.76 -11.63
C TRP A 154 3.81 15.96 -12.61
N LEU A 155 3.65 16.40 -13.86
CA LEU A 155 2.93 15.65 -14.89
C LEU A 155 3.53 14.25 -15.14
N VAL A 156 4.80 14.02 -14.80
CA VAL A 156 5.44 12.71 -14.90
C VAL A 156 4.73 11.65 -14.05
N PHE A 157 4.02 12.04 -12.98
CA PHE A 157 3.22 11.10 -12.18
C PHE A 157 2.09 10.45 -12.98
N PHE A 158 1.66 11.02 -14.10
CA PHE A 158 0.69 10.36 -15.00
C PHE A 158 1.22 9.09 -15.66
N ILE A 159 2.53 8.83 -15.65
CA ILE A 159 3.09 7.54 -16.07
C ILE A 159 2.47 6.38 -15.27
N ILE A 160 2.12 6.60 -14.00
CA ILE A 160 1.52 5.58 -13.13
C ILE A 160 0.15 5.10 -13.68
N PRO A 161 -0.87 5.97 -13.83
CA PRO A 161 -2.14 5.55 -14.43
C PRO A 161 -2.00 5.12 -15.88
N ILE A 162 -1.09 5.71 -16.67
CA ILE A 162 -0.86 5.29 -18.07
C ILE A 162 -0.42 3.82 -18.14
N PHE A 163 0.61 3.41 -17.38
CA PHE A 163 1.04 2.01 -17.38
C PHE A 163 0.00 1.06 -16.78
N GLY A 164 -0.71 1.50 -15.74
CA GLY A 164 -1.82 0.73 -15.17
C GLY A 164 -2.93 0.47 -16.19
N MET A 165 -3.29 1.47 -17.00
CA MET A 165 -4.30 1.34 -18.05
C MET A 165 -3.84 0.47 -19.22
N LEU A 166 -2.57 0.58 -19.62
CA LEU A 166 -1.98 -0.27 -20.68
C LEU A 166 -1.94 -1.76 -20.31
N THR A 167 -1.99 -2.06 -19.01
CA THR A 167 -2.13 -3.44 -18.50
C THR A 167 -3.56 -3.97 -18.62
N SER A 168 -4.57 -3.10 -18.77
CA SER A 168 -5.97 -3.51 -18.77
C SER A 168 -6.40 -4.19 -20.08
N ARG A 169 -7.35 -5.13 -19.99
CA ARG A 169 -7.85 -5.88 -21.17
C ARG A 169 -8.61 -5.02 -22.19
N ASN A 170 -9.14 -3.87 -21.79
CA ASN A 170 -9.98 -3.03 -22.65
C ASN A 170 -9.17 -1.90 -23.29
N PHE A 171 -8.60 -2.17 -24.46
CA PHE A 171 -7.79 -1.21 -25.20
C PHE A 171 -8.50 0.12 -25.46
N TRP A 172 -9.76 0.09 -25.92
CA TRP A 172 -10.52 1.30 -26.25
C TRP A 172 -10.79 2.21 -25.05
N LYS A 173 -11.10 1.62 -23.89
CA LYS A 173 -11.27 2.40 -22.65
C LYS A 173 -9.95 3.02 -22.23
N SER A 174 -8.86 2.24 -22.26
CA SER A 174 -7.51 2.70 -21.92
C SER A 174 -7.06 3.85 -22.81
N PHE A 175 -7.25 3.70 -24.13
CA PHE A 175 -6.92 4.74 -25.09
C PHE A 175 -7.69 6.04 -24.83
N GLY A 176 -9.00 5.95 -24.54
CA GLY A 176 -9.81 7.12 -24.21
C GLY A 176 -9.32 7.88 -22.98
N PHE A 177 -8.95 7.16 -21.91
CA PHE A 177 -8.37 7.80 -20.73
C PHE A 177 -6.98 8.40 -20.99
N ILE A 178 -6.10 7.69 -21.72
CA ILE A 178 -4.77 8.21 -22.08
C ILE A 178 -4.90 9.49 -22.90
N ALA A 179 -5.82 9.52 -23.88
CA ALA A 179 -6.10 10.72 -24.66
C ALA A 179 -6.58 11.88 -23.78
N MET A 180 -7.45 11.63 -22.81
CA MET A 180 -7.90 12.65 -21.86
C MET A 180 -6.78 13.18 -20.95
N ILE A 181 -5.89 12.30 -20.49
CA ILE A 181 -4.69 12.72 -19.75
C ILE A 181 -3.84 13.64 -20.62
N LEU A 182 -3.56 13.27 -21.87
CA LEU A 182 -2.76 14.09 -22.79
C LEU A 182 -3.40 15.46 -23.07
N ILE A 183 -4.71 15.50 -23.30
CA ILE A 183 -5.47 16.75 -23.52
C ILE A 183 -5.38 17.65 -22.28
N THR A 184 -5.63 17.10 -21.08
CA THR A 184 -5.61 17.89 -19.84
C THR A 184 -4.20 18.37 -19.48
N CYS A 185 -3.17 17.55 -19.70
CA CYS A 185 -1.77 17.96 -19.62
C CYS A 185 -1.46 19.11 -20.61
N GLY A 186 -1.93 19.01 -21.85
CA GLY A 186 -1.76 20.06 -22.86
C GLY A 186 -2.39 21.39 -22.43
N ILE A 187 -3.62 21.36 -21.91
CA ILE A 187 -4.30 22.55 -21.37
C ILE A 187 -3.55 23.11 -20.17
N TYR A 188 -3.11 22.25 -19.25
CA TYR A 188 -2.35 22.64 -18.06
C TYR A 188 -1.06 23.37 -18.43
N LEU A 189 -0.26 22.79 -19.35
CA LEU A 189 0.98 23.40 -19.82
C LEU A 189 0.71 24.70 -20.58
N TYR A 190 -0.30 24.72 -21.46
CA TYR A 190 -0.67 25.92 -22.20
C TYR A 190 -1.03 27.08 -21.26
N ILE A 191 -1.91 26.85 -20.28
CA ILE A 191 -2.31 27.88 -19.31
C ILE A 191 -1.11 28.27 -18.44
N GLY A 192 -0.33 27.30 -17.96
CA GLY A 192 0.84 27.53 -17.12
C GLY A 192 1.89 28.43 -17.80
N TYR A 193 2.27 28.11 -19.05
CA TYR A 193 3.27 28.88 -19.78
C TYR A 193 2.77 30.22 -20.33
N THR A 194 1.49 30.34 -20.69
CA THR A 194 0.96 31.60 -21.25
C THR A 194 0.55 32.62 -20.19
N THR A 195 -0.03 32.16 -19.08
CA THR A 195 -0.59 33.05 -18.04
C THR A 195 0.24 33.09 -16.76
N GLY A 196 1.17 32.14 -16.57
CA GLY A 196 1.89 31.94 -15.31
C GLY A 196 1.01 31.34 -14.19
N GLN A 197 -0.28 31.12 -14.42
CA GLN A 197 -1.24 30.69 -13.40
C GLN A 197 -1.44 29.18 -13.39
N TRP A 198 -0.39 28.45 -12.99
CA TRP A 198 -0.38 26.99 -12.89
C TRP A 198 -1.55 26.41 -12.09
N GLY A 199 -1.95 27.07 -10.99
CA GLY A 199 -3.10 26.66 -10.18
C GLY A 199 -4.43 26.68 -10.95
N ARG A 200 -4.65 27.65 -11.84
CA ARG A 200 -5.84 27.66 -12.71
C ARG A 200 -5.74 26.60 -13.81
N GLY A 201 -4.54 26.39 -14.34
CA GLY A 201 -4.28 25.30 -15.27
C GLY A 201 -4.67 23.95 -14.68
N ALA A 202 -4.42 23.73 -13.39
CA ALA A 202 -4.72 22.47 -12.71
C ALA A 202 -6.23 22.13 -12.69
N LEU A 203 -7.11 23.13 -12.84
CA LEU A 203 -8.56 22.90 -12.96
C LEU A 203 -8.91 22.09 -14.22
N ALA A 204 -8.04 22.07 -15.24
CA ALA A 204 -8.25 21.24 -16.42
C ALA A 204 -8.37 19.74 -16.08
N PHE A 205 -7.74 19.28 -15.00
CA PHE A 205 -7.82 17.87 -14.59
C PHE A 205 -9.20 17.47 -14.03
N ILE A 206 -10.09 18.43 -13.75
CA ILE A 206 -11.50 18.14 -13.47
C ILE A 206 -12.14 17.41 -14.66
N LEU A 207 -11.73 17.74 -15.90
CA LEU A 207 -12.21 17.07 -17.11
C LEU A 207 -11.89 15.57 -17.11
N LEU A 208 -10.72 15.19 -16.59
CA LEU A 208 -10.32 13.78 -16.47
C LEU A 208 -11.24 13.03 -15.50
N PHE A 209 -11.62 13.66 -14.38
CA PHE A 209 -12.54 13.07 -13.41
C PHE A 209 -13.96 12.94 -13.99
N ILE A 210 -14.46 13.98 -14.65
CA ILE A 210 -15.76 13.96 -15.34
C ILE A 210 -15.82 12.81 -16.35
N TYR A 211 -14.77 12.66 -17.17
CA TYR A 211 -14.67 11.56 -18.13
C TYR A 211 -14.67 10.19 -17.44
N GLY A 212 -13.96 10.06 -16.32
CA GLY A 212 -13.90 8.81 -15.55
C GLY A 212 -15.25 8.38 -14.95
N VAL A 213 -16.05 9.35 -14.48
CA VAL A 213 -17.41 9.10 -14.00
C VAL A 213 -18.34 8.74 -15.17
N LEU A 214 -18.29 9.50 -16.28
CA LEU A 214 -19.16 9.30 -17.45
C LEU A 214 -18.97 7.92 -18.09
N THR A 215 -17.72 7.47 -18.18
CA THR A 215 -17.37 6.16 -18.76
C THR A 215 -17.63 4.97 -17.82
N ARG A 216 -18.22 5.22 -16.63
CA ARG A 216 -18.39 4.25 -15.53
C ARG A 216 -17.07 3.58 -15.11
N GLY A 217 -15.93 4.22 -15.38
CA GLY A 217 -14.62 3.78 -14.89
C GLY A 217 -14.47 4.02 -13.38
N ILE A 218 -15.17 5.04 -12.86
CA ILE A 218 -15.26 5.36 -11.43
C ILE A 218 -16.68 5.08 -10.97
N GLN A 219 -16.87 4.05 -10.15
CA GLN A 219 -18.15 3.77 -9.49
C GLN A 219 -18.05 4.23 -8.04
N VAL A 220 -18.81 5.27 -7.69
CA VAL A 220 -18.91 5.71 -6.30
C VAL A 220 -20.03 4.91 -5.63
N SER A 221 -19.65 3.84 -4.92
CA SER A 221 -20.58 3.09 -4.10
C SER A 221 -20.53 3.59 -2.66
N PHE A 222 -21.66 4.08 -2.17
CA PHE A 222 -21.82 4.44 -0.76
C PHE A 222 -22.39 3.25 0.00
N ASN A 223 -21.53 2.33 0.42
CA ASN A 223 -21.96 1.23 1.28
C ASN A 223 -21.85 1.66 2.76
N PHE A 224 -22.89 2.32 3.26
CA PHE A 224 -23.01 2.67 4.67
C PHE A 224 -23.38 1.42 5.48
N LYS A 225 -22.39 0.61 5.85
CA LYS A 225 -22.59 -0.38 6.90
C LYS A 225 -22.81 0.41 8.20
N LYS A 226 -24.01 0.31 8.76
CA LYS A 226 -24.47 1.08 9.93
C LYS A 226 -23.83 0.53 11.21
N ASP A 227 -22.51 0.57 11.28
CA ASP A 227 -21.74 0.25 12.48
C ASP A 227 -21.53 1.53 13.30
N LYS A 228 -21.74 1.43 14.62
CA LYS A 228 -21.57 2.53 15.58
C LYS A 228 -20.15 3.10 15.53
N ASN A 229 -19.15 2.25 15.22
CA ASN A 229 -17.76 2.68 15.10
C ASN A 229 -17.49 3.49 13.82
N SER A 230 -18.20 3.23 12.72
CA SER A 230 -18.05 3.96 11.46
C SER A 230 -18.51 5.42 11.55
N ILE A 231 -19.47 5.73 12.44
CA ILE A 231 -19.98 7.09 12.64
C ILE A 231 -18.88 8.02 13.16
N TRP A 232 -18.06 7.56 14.12
CA TRP A 232 -16.95 8.35 14.67
C TRP A 232 -15.90 8.68 13.61
N VAL A 233 -15.60 7.73 12.72
CA VAL A 233 -14.67 7.95 11.62
C VAL A 233 -15.22 8.99 10.64
N ILE A 234 -16.49 8.88 10.23
CA ILE A 234 -17.12 9.84 9.31
C ILE A 234 -17.15 11.25 9.92
N LEU A 235 -17.53 11.37 11.20
CA LEU A 235 -17.53 12.65 11.91
C LEU A 235 -16.13 13.28 11.90
N THR A 236 -15.10 12.48 12.17
CA THR A 236 -13.70 12.94 12.16
C THR A 236 -13.26 13.39 10.77
N VAL A 237 -13.63 12.66 9.71
CA VAL A 237 -13.35 13.08 8.32
C VAL A 237 -13.97 14.44 8.02
N ILE A 238 -15.27 14.61 8.31
CA ILE A 238 -15.96 15.88 8.05
C ILE A 238 -15.32 17.01 8.87
N LEU A 239 -15.08 16.78 10.16
CA LEU A 239 -14.49 17.77 11.06
C LEU A 239 -13.09 18.20 10.59
N THR A 240 -12.21 17.26 10.24
CA THR A 240 -10.85 17.56 9.78
C THR A 240 -10.84 18.35 8.47
N ILE A 241 -11.71 18.01 7.51
CA ILE A 241 -11.86 18.78 6.26
C ILE A 241 -12.34 20.21 6.56
N VAL A 242 -13.37 20.35 7.40
CA VAL A 242 -13.91 21.67 7.77
C VAL A 242 -12.85 22.53 8.46
N ILE A 243 -12.12 21.97 9.43
CA ILE A 243 -11.03 22.67 10.13
C ILE A 243 -9.93 23.06 9.14
N TYR A 244 -9.48 22.14 8.30
CA TYR A 244 -8.41 22.39 7.32
C TYR A 244 -8.77 23.52 6.36
N LEU A 245 -9.99 23.52 5.81
CA LEU A 245 -10.45 24.56 4.90
C LEU A 245 -10.69 25.88 5.61
N LEU A 246 -11.43 25.90 6.73
CA LEU A 246 -11.76 27.14 7.43
C LEU A 246 -10.48 27.86 7.89
N PHE A 247 -9.60 27.16 8.61
CA PHE A 247 -8.39 27.80 9.12
C PHE A 247 -7.32 27.99 8.04
N GLY A 248 -7.31 27.15 6.99
CA GLY A 248 -6.49 27.37 5.80
C GLY A 248 -6.84 28.69 5.12
N PHE A 249 -8.12 28.95 4.85
CA PHE A 249 -8.56 30.21 4.23
C PHE A 249 -8.44 31.43 5.16
N LEU A 250 -8.71 31.28 6.46
CA LEU A 250 -8.70 32.40 7.39
C LEU A 250 -7.29 32.82 7.84
N TYR A 251 -6.37 31.87 7.99
CA TYR A 251 -5.06 32.11 8.63
C TYR A 251 -3.86 31.63 7.82
N ASP A 252 -4.05 31.14 6.58
CA ASP A 252 -2.99 30.61 5.71
C ASP A 252 -2.16 29.47 6.35
N THR A 253 -2.81 28.68 7.21
CA THR A 253 -2.16 27.63 8.02
C THR A 253 -2.13 26.26 7.35
N TRP A 254 -2.26 26.21 6.02
CA TRP A 254 -2.31 24.98 5.21
C TRP A 254 -1.17 24.01 5.52
N ALA A 255 0.06 24.54 5.63
CA ALA A 255 1.27 23.75 5.84
C ALA A 255 1.32 23.04 7.20
N TYR A 256 0.60 23.54 8.21
CA TYR A 256 0.56 22.93 9.54
C TYR A 256 -0.69 22.07 9.74
N LEU A 257 -1.85 22.53 9.24
CA LEU A 257 -3.14 21.90 9.51
C LEU A 257 -3.36 20.57 8.83
N TRP A 258 -2.57 20.21 7.81
CA TRP A 258 -2.71 18.88 7.20
C TRP A 258 -2.51 17.75 8.22
N MET A 259 -1.78 17.99 9.32
CA MET A 259 -1.64 17.02 10.40
C MET A 259 -2.98 16.62 11.04
N ALA A 260 -4.01 17.47 10.96
CA ALA A 260 -5.35 17.12 11.43
C ALA A 260 -5.90 15.89 10.70
N PHE A 261 -5.52 15.65 9.44
CA PHE A 261 -5.93 14.45 8.70
C PHE A 261 -5.40 13.15 9.31
N LEU A 262 -4.31 13.20 10.09
CA LEU A 262 -3.80 12.02 10.83
C LEU A 262 -4.77 11.55 11.91
N LEU A 263 -5.73 12.39 12.34
CA LEU A 263 -6.78 11.99 13.27
C LEU A 263 -7.73 10.93 12.68
N ILE A 264 -7.93 10.92 11.36
CA ILE A 264 -8.82 9.97 10.68
C ILE A 264 -8.38 8.51 10.93
N PRO A 265 -7.13 8.11 10.61
CA PRO A 265 -6.66 6.76 10.92
C PRO A 265 -6.51 6.53 12.43
N MET A 266 -6.15 7.55 13.22
CA MET A 266 -6.05 7.40 14.68
C MET A 266 -7.40 7.05 15.32
N VAL A 267 -8.48 7.74 14.97
CA VAL A 267 -9.84 7.43 15.46
C VAL A 267 -10.25 6.03 15.02
N THR A 268 -9.96 5.66 13.76
CA THR A 268 -10.22 4.31 13.24
C THR A 268 -9.50 3.24 14.07
N ILE A 269 -8.26 3.49 14.48
CA ILE A 269 -7.48 2.58 15.33
C ILE A 269 -8.07 2.52 16.74
N ILE A 270 -8.43 3.67 17.32
CA ILE A 270 -9.01 3.74 18.67
C ILE A 270 -10.32 2.95 18.74
N THR A 271 -11.17 3.07 17.71
CA THR A 271 -12.48 2.40 17.70
C THR A 271 -12.41 0.91 17.36
N ASN A 272 -11.46 0.48 16.52
CA ASN A 272 -11.47 -0.88 15.96
C ASN A 272 -10.36 -1.80 16.51
N VAL A 273 -9.28 -1.26 17.08
CA VAL A 273 -8.16 -2.06 17.60
C VAL A 273 -8.36 -2.32 19.09
N LYS A 274 -8.17 -3.59 19.49
CA LYS A 274 -8.16 -4.02 20.91
C LYS A 274 -7.13 -3.21 21.70
N ASP A 275 -7.47 -2.85 22.94
CA ASP A 275 -6.64 -1.97 23.80
C ASP A 275 -5.17 -2.37 23.86
N LYS A 276 -4.88 -3.68 23.97
CA LYS A 276 -3.50 -4.21 24.03
C LYS A 276 -2.64 -3.81 22.83
N ASN A 277 -3.20 -3.63 21.63
CA ASN A 277 -2.44 -3.30 20.42
C ASN A 277 -2.61 -1.84 19.99
N ARG A 278 -3.53 -1.10 20.62
CA ARG A 278 -3.94 0.24 20.21
C ARG A 278 -2.78 1.23 20.27
N ILE A 279 -2.03 1.24 21.37
CA ILE A 279 -0.94 2.20 21.60
C ILE A 279 0.15 2.03 20.53
N VAL A 280 0.57 0.80 20.24
CA VAL A 280 1.58 0.51 19.20
C VAL A 280 1.12 0.97 17.83
N ALA A 281 -0.15 0.75 17.48
CA ALA A 281 -0.71 1.17 16.20
C ALA A 281 -0.81 2.70 16.05
N LEU A 282 -0.94 3.45 17.15
CA LEU A 282 -1.01 4.92 17.14
C LEU A 282 0.36 5.60 17.01
N MET A 283 1.46 4.93 17.36
CA MET A 283 2.78 5.55 17.43
C MET A 283 3.28 6.20 16.14
N PRO A 284 3.08 5.65 14.93
CA PRO A 284 3.48 6.32 13.70
C PRO A 284 2.83 7.70 13.53
N PHE A 285 1.55 7.82 13.88
CA PHE A 285 0.80 9.07 13.78
C PHE A 285 1.26 10.07 14.85
N ILE A 286 1.40 9.63 16.09
CA ILE A 286 1.89 10.45 17.20
C ILE A 286 3.32 10.96 16.91
N SER A 287 4.20 10.09 16.43
CA SER A 287 5.58 10.45 16.08
C SER A 287 5.61 11.49 14.97
N THR A 288 4.74 11.35 13.96
CA THR A 288 4.62 12.31 12.86
C THR A 288 4.13 13.67 13.35
N ILE A 289 3.11 13.69 14.23
CA ILE A 289 2.61 14.93 14.84
C ILE A 289 3.70 15.63 15.65
N ILE A 290 4.47 14.89 16.46
CA ILE A 290 5.58 15.45 17.23
C ILE A 290 6.67 15.99 16.30
N PHE A 291 7.06 15.21 15.27
CA PHE A 291 8.09 15.59 14.32
C PHE A 291 7.80 16.95 13.67
N PHE A 292 6.61 17.10 13.12
CA PHE A 292 6.19 18.31 12.43
C PHE A 292 5.88 19.46 13.41
N SER A 293 5.33 19.20 14.59
CA SER A 293 5.10 20.26 15.59
C SER A 293 6.42 20.87 16.07
N LEU A 294 7.43 20.04 16.37
CA LEU A 294 8.75 20.52 16.74
C LEU A 294 9.46 21.23 15.58
N GLY A 295 9.30 20.72 14.36
CA GLY A 295 9.84 21.33 13.15
C GLY A 295 9.26 22.71 12.86
N PHE A 296 7.92 22.84 12.82
CA PHE A 296 7.25 24.09 12.47
C PHE A 296 7.33 25.17 13.54
N PHE A 297 7.17 24.83 14.82
CA PHE A 297 7.13 25.85 15.89
C PHE A 297 8.50 26.20 16.46
N PHE A 298 9.44 25.24 16.49
CA PHE A 298 10.74 25.42 17.14
C PHE A 298 11.92 25.35 16.16
N GLY A 299 11.67 25.01 14.88
CA GLY A 299 12.74 24.83 13.88
C GLY A 299 13.60 23.59 14.13
N TRP A 300 13.20 22.69 15.03
CA TRP A 300 14.03 21.59 15.53
C TRP A 300 13.97 20.34 14.63
N TRP A 301 14.01 20.50 13.31
CA TRP A 301 13.94 19.39 12.34
C TRP A 301 14.98 18.29 12.60
N THR A 302 16.19 18.68 13.02
CA THR A 302 17.29 17.74 13.30
C THR A 302 17.15 16.98 14.62
N LEU A 303 16.35 17.46 15.56
CA LEU A 303 16.08 16.73 16.81
C LEU A 303 14.74 15.99 16.75
N SER A 304 13.80 16.52 15.98
CA SER A 304 12.44 16.02 15.95
C SER A 304 12.34 14.63 15.32
N TRP A 305 13.31 14.19 14.50
CA TRP A 305 13.33 12.82 13.97
C TRP A 305 13.45 11.76 15.08
N LEU A 306 13.97 12.11 16.26
CA LEU A 306 14.01 11.20 17.42
C LEU A 306 12.61 10.75 17.86
N ALA A 307 11.57 11.50 17.52
CA ALA A 307 10.18 11.10 17.76
C ALA A 307 9.85 9.74 17.11
N PHE A 308 10.45 9.41 15.95
CA PHE A 308 10.21 8.13 15.28
C PHE A 308 10.76 6.92 16.07
N LEU A 309 11.66 7.14 17.04
CA LEU A 309 12.10 6.08 17.95
C LEU A 309 10.99 5.60 18.90
N LEU A 310 9.92 6.38 19.08
CA LEU A 310 8.73 5.96 19.84
C LEU A 310 8.08 4.72 19.23
N ILE A 311 8.15 4.54 17.90
CA ILE A 311 7.53 3.41 17.20
C ILE A 311 8.14 2.07 17.68
N PRO A 312 9.45 1.80 17.54
CA PRO A 312 10.05 0.58 18.05
C PRO A 312 10.07 0.54 19.60
N ALA A 313 10.29 1.66 20.28
CA ALA A 313 10.41 1.68 21.74
C ALA A 313 9.11 1.20 22.42
N VAL A 314 7.96 1.74 22.00
CA VAL A 314 6.66 1.33 22.55
C VAL A 314 6.29 -0.10 22.15
N ALA A 315 6.67 -0.53 20.95
CA ALA A 315 6.48 -1.92 20.52
C ALA A 315 7.26 -2.91 21.40
N ILE A 316 8.52 -2.57 21.75
CA ILE A 316 9.36 -3.37 22.64
C ILE A 316 8.79 -3.36 24.06
N LEU A 317 8.49 -2.18 24.62
CA LEU A 317 7.98 -2.04 26.00
C LEU A 317 6.67 -2.80 26.23
N LYS A 318 5.85 -2.94 25.20
CA LYS A 318 4.62 -3.70 25.27
C LYS A 318 4.85 -5.22 25.27
N ASN A 319 5.92 -5.68 24.62
CA ASN A 319 6.27 -7.10 24.51
C ASN A 319 7.26 -7.56 25.61
N ALA A 320 7.74 -6.64 26.45
CA ALA A 320 8.56 -6.88 27.63
C ALA A 320 7.68 -7.19 28.85
#